data_AF-V2Y1C7-F1
#
_entry.id   AF-V2Y1C7-F1
#
_cell.length_a   1.000
_cell.length_b   1.000
_cell.length_c   1.000
_cell.angle_alpha   90.00
_cell.angle_beta   90.00
_cell.angle_gamma   90.00
#
_symmetry.space_group_name_H-M   'P 1'
#
loop_
_entity.id
_entity.type
_entity.pdbx_description
1 polymer ?
#
loop_
_entity_poly.entity_id
_entity_poly.type
_entity_poly.pdbx_seq_one_letter_code
_entity_poly.pdbx_strand_id
1 'polypeptide(L)'
;MNNIIQNITIENKKIDRDKFFMLGYCPEIEKHLLCVHISWVAGYDRYYVLDEEDTEMYEKEPEEFYKKYEKEIKAVRTRKLIGAGALRDYDFRSLPDEVLKALDKYPPFEGYFYQDGILYARVKIEERYFNLPPIYDEN
;
A
#
# COMPACT_ATOMS: atom_id res chain seq x y z
N MET A 1 -4.60 -12.15 18.83
CA MET A 1 -3.66 -12.81 17.91
C MET A 1 -3.24 -11.75 16.91
N ASN A 2 -1.95 -11.42 16.86
CA ASN A 2 -1.44 -10.45 15.88
C ASN A 2 -1.32 -11.18 14.54
N ASN A 3 -2.39 -11.15 13.75
CA ASN A 3 -2.43 -11.82 12.46
C ASN A 3 -1.54 -11.04 11.49
N ILE A 4 -0.35 -11.58 11.22
CA ILE A 4 0.53 -11.06 10.18
C ILE A 4 -0.09 -11.43 8.83
N ILE A 5 -0.28 -10.43 7.98
CA ILE A 5 -0.84 -10.60 6.63
C ILE A 5 0.32 -10.89 5.68
N GLN A 6 0.43 -12.11 5.18
CA GLN A 6 1.55 -12.48 4.31
C GLN A 6 1.48 -11.81 2.94
N ASN A 7 0.29 -11.73 2.37
CA ASN A 7 0.05 -11.15 1.06
C ASN A 7 -1.27 -10.39 1.08
N ILE A 8 -1.36 -9.33 0.29
CA ILE A 8 -2.61 -8.65 -0.02
C ILE A 8 -3.25 -9.36 -1.20
N THR A 9 -4.46 -9.88 -1.01
CA THR A 9 -5.26 -10.45 -2.09
C THR A 9 -6.41 -9.51 -2.43
N ILE A 10 -6.85 -9.53 -3.68
CA ILE A 10 -7.95 -8.70 -4.16
C ILE A 10 -8.95 -9.61 -4.87
N GLU A 11 -10.16 -9.67 -4.34
CA GLU A 11 -11.32 -10.36 -4.89
C GLU A 11 -12.17 -9.41 -5.73
N ASN A 12 -12.97 -9.97 -6.65
CA ASN A 12 -13.93 -9.22 -7.48
C ASN A 12 -13.30 -8.03 -8.24
N LYS A 13 -12.12 -8.26 -8.83
CA LYS A 13 -11.29 -7.23 -9.45
C LYS A 13 -11.99 -6.53 -10.62
N LYS A 14 -12.01 -5.20 -10.59
CA LYS A 14 -12.25 -4.35 -11.76
C LYS A 14 -10.94 -3.70 -12.16
N ILE A 15 -10.51 -3.88 -13.41
CA ILE A 15 -9.18 -3.47 -13.87
C ILE A 15 -9.33 -2.37 -14.91
N ASP A 16 -8.70 -1.22 -14.68
CA ASP A 16 -8.47 -0.18 -15.70
C ASP A 16 -7.00 -0.28 -16.15
N ARG A 17 -6.79 -0.88 -17.32
CA ARG A 17 -5.44 -1.09 -17.86
C ARG A 17 -4.82 0.18 -18.42
N ASP A 18 -5.64 1.12 -18.89
CA ASP A 18 -5.16 2.37 -19.48
C ASP A 18 -4.60 3.31 -18.41
N LYS A 19 -5.16 3.22 -17.19
CA LYS A 19 -4.72 4.00 -16.02
C LYS A 19 -3.93 3.19 -15.00
N PHE A 20 -3.56 1.95 -15.34
CA PHE A 20 -2.71 1.09 -14.53
C PHE A 20 -3.20 0.90 -13.08
N PHE A 21 -4.49 0.62 -12.88
CA PHE A 21 -4.99 0.30 -11.55
C PHE A 21 -6.07 -0.78 -11.57
N MET A 22 -6.36 -1.34 -10.40
CA MET A 22 -7.53 -2.18 -10.16
C MET A 22 -8.26 -1.80 -8.87
N LEU A 23 -9.53 -2.15 -8.80
CA LEU A 23 -10.39 -2.01 -7.63
C LEU A 23 -10.86 -3.39 -7.21
N GLY A 24 -11.03 -3.65 -5.91
CA GLY A 24 -11.65 -4.89 -5.45
C GLY A 24 -11.60 -5.02 -3.93
N TYR A 25 -12.11 -6.14 -3.42
CA TYR A 25 -12.20 -6.39 -2.00
C TYR A 25 -10.97 -7.13 -1.47
N CYS A 26 -10.36 -6.63 -0.39
CA CYS A 26 -9.26 -7.28 0.31
C CYS A 26 -9.79 -7.95 1.57
N PRO A 27 -9.86 -9.30 1.61
CA PRO A 27 -10.40 -10.01 2.76
C PRO A 27 -9.49 -9.92 3.99
N GLU A 28 -8.19 -9.70 3.82
CA GLU A 28 -7.24 -9.67 4.95
C GLU A 28 -7.44 -8.46 5.87
N ILE A 29 -8.00 -7.36 5.35
CA ILE A 29 -8.31 -6.15 6.12
C ILE A 29 -9.77 -5.71 6.04
N GLU A 30 -10.61 -6.51 5.38
CA GLU A 30 -12.05 -6.29 5.20
C GLU A 30 -12.38 -4.91 4.58
N LYS A 31 -11.67 -4.55 3.50
CA LYS A 31 -11.84 -3.26 2.81
C LYS A 31 -11.83 -3.40 1.30
N HIS A 32 -12.57 -2.51 0.64
CA HIS A 32 -12.36 -2.26 -0.79
C HIS A 32 -11.10 -1.41 -0.98
N LEU A 33 -10.27 -1.79 -1.94
CA LEU A 33 -9.01 -1.15 -2.24
C LEU A 33 -8.97 -0.67 -3.68
N LEU A 34 -8.44 0.53 -3.87
CA LEU A 34 -7.77 0.95 -5.10
C LEU A 34 -6.32 0.48 -5.03
N CYS A 35 -5.92 -0.31 -6.01
CA CYS A 35 -4.56 -0.83 -6.18
C CYS A 35 -3.96 -0.17 -7.42
N VAL A 36 -3.08 0.81 -7.23
CA VAL A 36 -2.39 1.49 -8.34
C VAL A 36 -1.09 0.76 -8.65
N HIS A 37 -0.95 0.30 -9.88
CA HIS A 37 0.22 -0.42 -10.33
C HIS A 37 1.39 0.53 -10.61
N ILE A 38 2.53 0.23 -10.01
CA ILE A 38 3.78 0.95 -10.19
C ILE A 38 4.69 0.13 -11.08
N SER A 39 4.85 0.56 -12.33
CA SER A 39 5.76 -0.04 -13.30
C SER A 39 7.22 0.25 -12.94
N TRP A 40 7.77 -0.59 -12.07
CA TRP A 40 9.20 -0.70 -11.76
C TRP A 40 9.74 -2.06 -12.21
N VAL A 41 11.02 -2.36 -11.94
CA VAL A 41 11.73 -3.57 -12.43
C VAL A 41 10.92 -4.88 -12.33
N ALA A 42 10.15 -5.08 -11.26
CA ALA A 42 9.27 -6.25 -11.09
C ALA A 42 7.76 -5.91 -11.05
N GLY A 43 7.39 -4.63 -11.11
CA GLY A 43 6.04 -4.15 -10.83
C GLY A 43 5.59 -4.39 -9.38
N TYR A 44 4.81 -3.50 -8.81
CA TYR A 44 4.12 -3.72 -7.53
C TYR A 44 2.95 -2.74 -7.41
N ASP A 45 2.04 -3.00 -6.49
CA ASP A 45 0.86 -2.15 -6.31
C ASP A 45 0.97 -1.30 -5.04
N ARG A 46 0.37 -0.11 -5.08
CA ARG A 46 0.09 0.74 -3.93
C ARG A 46 -1.38 0.64 -3.57
N TYR A 47 -1.67 0.56 -2.27
CA TYR A 47 -2.99 0.26 -1.74
C TYR A 47 -3.61 1.51 -1.10
N TYR A 48 -4.84 1.82 -1.49
CA TYR A 48 -5.63 2.93 -0.96
C TYR A 48 -7.02 2.40 -0.60
N VAL A 49 -7.52 2.71 0.59
CA VAL A 49 -8.86 2.29 1.02
C VAL A 49 -9.92 3.10 0.27
N LEU A 50 -10.97 2.40 -0.15
CA LEU A 50 -12.18 2.97 -0.72
C LEU A 50 -13.32 2.78 0.27
N ASP A 51 -14.19 3.78 0.35
CA ASP A 51 -15.50 3.64 0.97
C ASP A 51 -16.53 3.09 -0.05
N GLU A 52 -17.76 2.84 0.40
CA GLU A 52 -18.83 2.34 -0.48
C GLU A 52 -19.16 3.36 -1.58
N GLU A 53 -19.17 4.66 -1.25
CA GLU A 53 -19.44 5.75 -2.20
C GLU A 53 -18.42 5.79 -3.34
N ASP A 54 -17.13 5.56 -3.04
CA ASP A 54 -16.08 5.46 -4.04
C ASP A 54 -16.29 4.31 -5.03
N THR A 55 -16.70 3.15 -4.51
CA THR A 55 -16.95 1.98 -5.35
C THR A 55 -18.13 2.18 -6.27
N GLU A 56 -19.20 2.82 -5.78
CA GLU A 56 -20.35 3.21 -6.60
C GLU A 56 -20.01 4.31 -7.61
N MET A 57 -19.19 5.30 -7.21
CA MET A 57 -18.73 6.39 -8.07
C MET A 57 -17.98 5.85 -9.28
N TYR A 58 -17.12 4.85 -9.11
CA TYR A 58 -16.43 4.23 -10.24
C TYR A 58 -17.38 3.54 -11.23
N GLU A 59 -18.49 2.94 -10.75
CA GLU A 59 -19.47 2.28 -11.62
C GLU A 59 -20.36 3.26 -12.39
N LYS A 60 -20.80 4.33 -11.71
CA LYS A 60 -21.78 5.27 -12.26
C LYS A 60 -21.11 6.42 -13.02
N GLU A 61 -20.00 6.95 -12.46
CA GLU A 61 -19.36 8.20 -12.88
C GLU A 61 -17.83 8.10 -12.83
N PRO A 62 -17.21 7.23 -13.66
CA PRO A 62 -15.78 6.96 -13.60
C PRO A 62 -14.88 8.20 -13.80
N GLU A 63 -15.34 9.20 -14.56
CA GLU A 63 -14.60 10.46 -14.73
C GLU A 63 -14.48 11.27 -13.42
N GLU A 64 -15.49 11.22 -12.54
CA GLU A 64 -15.40 11.83 -11.22
C GLU A 64 -14.44 11.06 -10.31
N PHE A 65 -14.48 9.73 -10.37
CA PHE A 65 -13.53 8.88 -9.65
C PHE A 65 -12.08 9.19 -10.06
N TYR A 66 -11.80 9.32 -11.37
CA TYR A 66 -10.46 9.65 -11.85
C TYR A 66 -9.98 11.01 -11.34
N LYS A 67 -10.87 12.00 -11.20
CA LYS A 67 -10.52 13.30 -10.62
C LYS A 67 -10.26 13.20 -9.12
N LYS A 68 -11.09 12.46 -8.38
CA LYS A 68 -10.94 12.26 -6.92
C LYS A 68 -9.63 11.54 -6.56
N TYR A 69 -9.20 10.61 -7.40
CA TYR A 69 -8.01 9.77 -7.23
C TYR A 69 -6.86 10.12 -8.20
N GLU A 70 -6.89 11.32 -8.80
CA GLU A 70 -5.95 11.72 -9.85
C GLU A 70 -4.49 11.59 -9.38
N LYS A 71 -4.21 12.05 -8.16
CA LYS A 71 -2.86 12.01 -7.57
C LYS A 71 -2.39 10.57 -7.36
N GLU A 72 -3.24 9.73 -6.79
CA GLU A 72 -2.94 8.34 -6.51
C GLU A 72 -2.71 7.56 -7.81
N ILE A 73 -3.56 7.75 -8.83
CA ILE A 73 -3.44 7.14 -10.17
C ILE A 73 -2.15 7.61 -10.86
N LYS A 74 -1.74 8.87 -10.67
CA LYS A 74 -0.44 9.39 -11.13
C LYS A 74 0.74 8.96 -10.25
N ALA A 75 0.56 7.98 -9.37
CA ALA A 75 1.58 7.44 -8.48
C ALA A 75 2.20 8.45 -7.51
N VAL A 76 1.45 9.45 -7.06
CA VAL A 76 1.83 10.30 -5.92
C VAL A 76 1.44 9.58 -4.62
N ARG A 77 2.36 9.52 -3.65
CA ARG A 77 2.12 8.89 -2.34
C ARG A 77 1.39 9.85 -1.42
N THR A 78 0.08 10.00 -1.63
CA THR A 78 -0.76 10.88 -0.81
C THR A 78 -0.98 10.27 0.58
N ARG A 79 -1.53 11.06 1.51
CA ARG A 79 -1.93 10.59 2.85
C ARG A 79 -2.98 9.48 2.85
N LYS A 80 -3.62 9.20 1.70
CA LYS A 80 -4.55 8.07 1.55
C LYS A 80 -3.82 6.73 1.39
N LEU A 81 -2.52 6.74 1.11
CA LEU A 81 -1.73 5.52 0.96
C LEU A 81 -1.71 4.75 2.28
N ILE A 82 -2.24 3.54 2.27
CA ILE A 82 -2.24 2.67 3.46
C ILE A 82 -1.08 1.69 3.47
N GLY A 83 -0.50 1.37 2.30
CA GLY A 83 0.61 0.45 2.15
C GLY A 83 0.96 0.19 0.69
N ALA A 84 2.00 -0.59 0.46
CA ALA A 84 2.48 -0.97 -0.86
C ALA A 84 3.10 -2.36 -0.87
N GLY A 85 3.15 -2.97 -2.06
CA GLY A 85 3.79 -4.26 -2.34
C GLY A 85 5.32 -4.26 -2.30
N ALA A 86 5.96 -3.11 -2.05
CA ALA A 86 7.42 -3.00 -2.06
C ALA A 86 7.95 -2.14 -0.89
N LEU A 87 9.01 -2.62 -0.23
CA LEU A 87 9.64 -1.95 0.92
C LEU A 87 10.13 -0.53 0.63
N ARG A 88 10.39 -0.17 -0.63
CA ARG A 88 10.85 1.18 -1.01
C ARG A 88 9.83 2.27 -0.67
N ASP A 89 8.54 1.93 -0.59
CA ASP A 89 7.48 2.88 -0.22
C ASP A 89 7.21 2.91 1.29
N TYR A 90 8.15 2.41 2.11
CA TYR A 90 8.09 2.45 3.57
C TYR A 90 9.24 3.26 4.17
N ASP A 91 8.98 3.85 5.34
CA ASP A 91 9.90 4.80 5.95
C ASP A 91 10.93 4.11 6.85
N PHE A 92 12.09 3.80 6.30
CA PHE A 92 13.21 3.27 7.07
C PHE A 92 13.75 4.27 8.11
N ARG A 93 13.46 5.57 7.98
CA ARG A 93 13.86 6.59 8.98
C ARG A 93 13.06 6.46 10.27
N SER A 94 12.00 5.64 10.30
CA SER A 94 11.29 5.29 11.54
C SER A 94 12.07 4.29 12.40
N LEU A 95 13.15 3.69 11.87
CA LEU A 95 14.02 2.80 12.63
C LEU A 95 14.93 3.60 13.58
N PRO A 96 15.38 3.00 14.70
CA PRO A 96 16.42 3.61 15.52
C PRO A 96 17.69 3.89 14.71
N ASP A 97 18.33 5.04 14.93
CA ASP A 97 19.54 5.48 14.21
C ASP A 97 20.64 4.41 14.16
N GLU A 98 20.84 3.67 15.25
CA GLU A 98 21.82 2.60 15.35
C GLU A 98 21.52 1.45 14.36
N VAL A 99 20.24 1.09 14.24
CA VAL A 99 19.76 0.05 13.33
C VAL A 99 19.88 0.55 11.89
N LEU A 100 19.43 1.77 11.63
CA LEU A 100 19.46 2.37 10.30
C LEU A 100 20.90 2.49 9.75
N LYS A 101 21.86 2.89 10.59
CA LYS A 101 23.28 2.99 10.21
C LYS A 101 23.95 1.65 9.98
N ALA A 102 23.45 0.58 10.61
CA ALA A 102 23.97 -0.77 10.47
C ALA A 102 23.38 -1.53 9.26
N LEU A 103 22.31 -1.02 8.63
CA LEU A 103 21.70 -1.65 7.45
C LEU A 103 22.61 -1.54 6.22
N ASP A 104 23.04 -2.68 5.70
CA ASP A 104 23.81 -2.81 4.46
C ASP A 104 22.91 -2.99 3.22
N LYS A 105 21.72 -3.56 3.41
CA LYS A 105 20.74 -3.90 2.37
C LYS A 105 19.31 -3.84 2.91
N TYR A 106 18.33 -4.02 2.02
CA TYR A 106 16.94 -4.19 2.43
C TYR A 106 16.79 -5.45 3.30
N PRO A 107 16.20 -5.32 4.50
CA PRO A 107 15.94 -6.47 5.35
C PRO A 107 14.85 -7.37 4.76
N PRO A 108 14.79 -8.65 5.17
CA PRO A 108 13.70 -9.55 4.82
C PRO A 108 12.34 -8.96 5.20
N PHE A 109 11.40 -8.99 4.25
CA PHE A 109 10.00 -8.69 4.46
C PHE A 109 9.29 -9.93 5.03
N GLU A 110 8.52 -9.74 6.09
CA GLU A 110 7.89 -10.82 6.86
C GLU A 110 6.34 -10.77 6.80
N GLY A 111 5.79 -9.89 5.95
CA GLY A 111 4.36 -9.62 5.85
C GLY A 111 3.98 -8.23 6.35
N TYR A 112 2.68 -7.95 6.35
CA TYR A 112 2.10 -6.71 6.84
C TYR A 112 1.53 -6.89 8.24
N PHE A 113 1.55 -5.80 8.99
CA PHE A 113 0.79 -5.65 10.21
C PHE A 113 -0.21 -4.50 10.03
N TYR A 114 -1.50 -4.83 9.96
CA TYR A 114 -2.54 -3.84 9.77
C TYR A 114 -2.99 -3.26 11.12
N GLN A 115 -2.79 -1.97 11.31
CA GLN A 115 -3.21 -1.27 12.52
C GLN A 115 -3.58 0.17 12.19
N ASP A 116 -4.66 0.67 12.79
CA ASP A 116 -5.11 2.07 12.67
C ASP A 116 -5.26 2.55 11.22
N GLY A 117 -5.72 1.66 10.33
CA GLY A 117 -5.91 1.95 8.91
C GLY A 117 -4.64 1.91 8.05
N ILE A 118 -3.49 1.50 8.63
CA ILE A 118 -2.20 1.44 7.94
C ILE A 118 -1.71 -0.01 7.87
N LEU A 119 -1.26 -0.43 6.69
CA LEU A 119 -0.51 -1.65 6.45
C LEU A 119 0.97 -1.36 6.71
N TYR A 120 1.45 -1.61 7.92
CA TYR A 120 2.89 -1.49 8.21
C TYR A 120 3.64 -2.66 7.58
N ALA A 121 4.74 -2.40 6.89
CA ALA A 121 5.63 -3.47 6.45
C ALA A 121 6.42 -4.00 7.65
N ARG A 122 6.25 -5.29 7.94
CA ARG A 122 7.04 -5.95 8.97
C ARG A 122 8.35 -6.45 8.36
N VAL A 123 9.46 -6.06 8.96
CA VAL A 123 10.80 -6.50 8.54
C VAL A 123 11.54 -7.14 9.70
N LYS A 124 12.39 -8.14 9.41
CA LYS A 124 13.30 -8.74 10.38
C LYS A 124 14.70 -8.13 10.23
N ILE A 125 15.23 -7.55 11.29
CA ILE A 125 16.62 -7.04 11.34
C ILE A 125 17.29 -7.70 12.53
N GLU A 126 18.36 -8.46 12.27
CA GLU A 126 18.97 -9.37 13.25
C GLU A 126 17.92 -10.29 13.88
N GLU A 127 17.72 -10.25 15.20
CA GLU A 127 16.68 -11.02 15.92
C GLU A 127 15.47 -10.16 16.34
N ARG A 128 15.32 -8.97 15.76
CA ARG A 128 14.23 -8.04 16.08
C ARG A 128 13.31 -7.83 14.89
N TYR A 129 12.05 -7.52 15.19
CA TYR A 129 11.04 -7.17 14.20
C TYR A 129 10.69 -5.69 14.30
N PHE A 130 10.57 -5.04 13.16
CA PHE A 130 10.17 -3.65 13.04
C PHE A 130 8.99 -3.52 12.11
N ASN A 131 8.08 -2.59 12.42
CA ASN A 131 6.92 -2.26 11.61
C ASN A 131 7.15 -0.88 11.00
N LEU A 132 7.34 -0.81 9.70
CA LEU A 132 7.63 0.42 8.97
C LEU A 132 6.32 1.01 8.43
N PRO A 133 6.01 2.31 8.67
CA PRO A 133 4.88 2.97 8.04
C PRO A 133 5.19 3.31 6.57
N PRO A 134 4.19 3.57 5.72
CA PRO A 134 4.41 4.10 4.38
C PRO A 134 5.09 5.48 4.41
N ILE A 135 5.83 5.81 3.35
CA ILE A 135 6.27 7.19 3.09
C ILE A 135 5.22 7.95 2.28
N TYR A 136 5.07 9.23 2.60
CA TYR A 136 4.19 10.15 1.91
C TYR A 136 5.01 11.22 1.19
N ASP A 137 4.57 11.62 0.00
CA ASP A 137 5.14 12.76 -0.69
C ASP A 137 4.65 14.04 0.01
N GLU A 138 5.57 14.86 0.51
CA GLU A 138 5.25 16.20 1.02
C GLU A 138 4.74 17.04 -0.16
N ASN A 139 3.53 17.63 -0.02
CA ASN A 139 3.04 18.63 -0.97
C ASN A 139 3.58 20.00 -0.59
#